data_AF-A0A3M7P768-F1
#
_entry.id   AF-A0A3M7P768-F1
#
_cell.length_a   1.000
_cell.length_b   1.000
_cell.length_c   1.000
_cell.angle_alpha   90.00
_cell.angle_beta   90.00
_cell.angle_gamma   90.00
#
_symmetry.space_group_name_H-M   'P 1'
#
loop_
_entity.id
_entity.type
_entity.pdbx_description
1 polymer ?
#
loop_
_entity_poly.entity_id
_entity_poly.type
_entity_poly.pdbx_seq_one_letter_code
_entity_poly.pdbx_strand_id
1 'polypeptide(L)'
;MKMMILRDTYMKIRDLDKRFQHRTVNHSLCIVNAEDGTHTNGIESFWCSGKTHIMRGVSRKYLSSYLDEFTWRRNMCETRSDAATVILNEIADQYTTKSEENVKTIEKCFILLNII
;
A
#
# COMPACT_ATOMS: atom_id res chain seq x y z
N MET A 1 7.34 1.46 0.41
CA MET A 1 6.62 2.74 0.15
C MET A 1 6.57 3.55 1.44
N LYS A 2 7.18 4.75 1.46
CA LYS A 2 7.28 5.59 2.67
C LYS A 2 6.01 6.44 2.76
N MET A 3 5.13 6.11 3.69
CA MET A 3 3.83 6.78 3.84
C MET A 3 4.03 8.16 4.47
N MET A 4 4.02 9.20 3.63
CA MET A 4 4.16 10.60 4.05
C MET A 4 2.78 11.19 4.32
N ILE A 5 2.40 11.31 5.60
CA ILE A 5 1.15 11.92 6.03
C ILE A 5 1.45 13.38 6.40
N LEU A 6 0.95 14.32 5.61
CA LEU A 6 1.15 15.75 5.79
C LEU A 6 -0.20 16.47 5.86
N ARG A 7 -0.50 17.10 7.01
CA ARG A 7 -1.34 18.30 7.09
C ARG A 7 -1.09 19.08 8.39
N ASP A 8 -1.17 20.40 8.28
CA ASP A 8 -0.85 21.42 9.30
C ASP A 8 -1.73 21.44 10.57
N THR A 9 -2.67 20.51 10.77
CA THR A 9 -3.65 20.61 11.88
C THR A 9 -3.95 19.32 12.63
N TYR A 10 -3.49 18.15 12.18
CA TYR A 10 -3.82 16.89 12.85
C TYR A 10 -2.76 16.50 13.88
N MET A 11 -2.86 17.10 15.07
CA MET A 11 -1.90 16.91 16.18
C MET A 11 -1.69 15.44 16.58
N LYS A 12 -2.69 14.58 16.37
CA LYS A 12 -2.60 13.14 16.64
C LYS A 12 -1.65 12.37 15.71
N ILE A 13 -1.15 12.99 14.63
CA ILE A 13 -0.06 12.41 13.83
C ILE A 13 1.22 12.33 14.66
N ARG A 14 1.43 13.22 15.64
CA ARG A 14 2.60 13.17 16.54
C ARG A 14 2.60 11.93 17.43
N ASP A 15 1.42 11.36 17.66
CA ASP A 15 1.22 10.15 18.46
C ASP A 15 1.29 8.87 17.59
N LEU A 16 1.52 9.01 16.28
CA LEU A 16 1.80 7.85 15.43
C LEU A 16 3.15 7.24 15.82
N ASP A 17 3.23 5.94 15.59
CA ASP A 17 4.40 5.13 15.90
C ASP A 17 5.69 5.76 15.36
N LYS A 18 6.73 5.82 16.21
CA LYS A 18 8.06 6.35 15.88
C LYS A 18 8.73 5.66 14.69
N ARG A 19 8.20 4.50 14.25
CA ARG A 19 8.60 3.84 13.00
C ARG A 19 8.33 4.67 11.74
N PHE A 20 7.46 5.68 11.81
CA PHE A 20 7.18 6.58 10.69
C PHE A 20 7.98 7.88 10.79
N GLN A 21 8.56 8.30 9.65
CA GLN A 21 9.21 9.62 9.56
C GLN A 21 8.17 10.68 9.20
N HIS A 22 7.95 11.61 10.11
CA HIS A 22 7.06 12.74 9.90
C HIS A 22 7.84 13.93 9.38
N ARG A 23 7.32 14.55 8.33
CA ARG A 23 7.80 15.83 7.80
C ARG A 23 6.62 16.78 7.74
N THR A 24 6.89 18.08 7.77
CA THR A 24 5.88 19.15 7.75
C THR A 24 6.31 20.24 6.78
N VAL A 25 5.34 20.88 6.12
CA VAL A 25 5.58 22.02 5.23
C VAL A 25 4.68 23.14 5.69
N ASN A 26 5.24 24.33 5.91
CA ASN A 26 4.45 25.49 6.27
C ASN A 26 3.93 26.18 5.00
N HIS A 27 2.67 25.93 4.65
CA HIS A 27 2.04 26.49 3.45
C HIS A 27 1.81 28.01 3.48
N SER A 28 2.01 28.67 4.63
CA SER A 28 2.02 30.14 4.70
C SER A 28 3.33 30.74 4.19
N LEU A 29 4.40 29.93 4.11
CA LEU A 29 5.74 30.36 3.72
C LEU A 29 6.16 29.77 2.36
N CYS A 30 5.92 28.47 2.15
CA CYS A 30 6.32 27.79 0.92
C CYS A 30 5.38 26.61 0.60
N ILE A 31 5.27 26.30 -0.69
CA ILE A 31 4.50 25.15 -1.19
C ILE A 31 5.35 23.87 -1.18
N VAL A 32 6.66 24.03 -1.39
CA VAL A 32 7.67 22.98 -1.37
C VAL A 32 8.78 23.44 -0.45
N ASN A 33 9.19 22.60 0.50
CA ASN A 33 10.34 22.89 1.35
C ASN A 33 11.62 22.81 0.50
N ALA A 34 12.40 23.89 0.46
CA ALA A 34 13.60 24.00 -0.35
C ALA A 34 14.77 23.12 0.15
N GLU A 35 14.81 22.80 1.44
CA GLU A 35 15.93 22.04 2.02
C GLU A 35 15.83 20.54 1.73
N ASP A 36 14.62 19.97 1.81
CA ASP A 36 14.41 18.53 1.75
C ASP A 36 13.41 18.08 0.67
N GLY A 37 12.87 19.03 -0.10
CA GLY A 37 11.92 18.80 -1.18
C GLY A 37 10.54 18.36 -0.71
N THR A 38 10.24 18.41 0.60
CA THR A 38 8.96 17.93 1.14
C THR A 38 7.81 18.80 0.62
N HIS A 39 6.74 18.15 0.17
CA HIS A 39 5.53 18.81 -0.32
C HIS A 39 4.31 17.89 -0.16
N THR A 40 3.12 18.46 -0.21
CA THR A 40 1.85 17.74 -0.02
C THR A 40 1.16 17.33 -1.32
N ASN A 41 1.60 17.86 -2.46
CA ASN A 41 0.97 17.62 -3.77
C ASN A 41 0.75 16.13 -4.08
N GLY A 42 1.69 15.26 -3.69
CA GLY A 42 1.56 13.81 -3.92
C GLY A 42 0.36 13.21 -3.19
N ILE A 43 0.24 13.46 -1.88
CA ILE A 43 -0.86 12.92 -1.07
C ILE A 43 -2.20 13.60 -1.40
N GLU A 44 -2.18 14.88 -1.73
CA GLU A 44 -3.37 15.61 -2.18
C GLU A 44 -3.92 15.07 -3.51
N SER A 45 -3.04 14.86 -4.49
CA SER A 45 -3.39 14.27 -5.78
C SER A 45 -3.92 12.84 -5.61
N PHE A 46 -3.31 12.05 -4.73
CA PHE A 46 -3.80 10.71 -4.37
C PHE A 46 -5.26 10.75 -3.88
N TRP A 47 -5.58 11.62 -2.90
CA TRP A 47 -6.93 11.73 -2.37
C TRP A 47 -7.92 12.35 -3.36
N CYS A 48 -7.48 13.26 -4.22
CA CYS A 48 -8.33 13.83 -5.27
C CYS A 48 -8.82 12.73 -6.23
N SER A 49 -7.90 11.86 -6.67
CA SER A 49 -8.23 10.70 -7.51
C SER A 49 -9.12 9.69 -6.78
N GLY A 50 -8.79 9.34 -5.53
CA GLY A 50 -9.57 8.38 -4.74
C GLY A 50 -11.00 8.85 -4.43
N LYS A 51 -11.18 10.12 -4.09
CA LYS A 51 -12.50 10.72 -3.85
C LYS A 51 -13.40 10.59 -5.08
N THR A 52 -12.87 10.77 -6.28
CA THR A 52 -13.67 10.65 -7.50
C THR A 52 -14.23 9.24 -7.69
N HIS A 53 -13.49 8.20 -7.26
CA HIS A 53 -13.98 6.82 -7.25
C HIS A 53 -15.00 6.56 -6.14
N ILE A 54 -14.74 7.05 -4.92
CA ILE A 54 -15.53 6.74 -3.72
C ILE A 54 -16.85 7.52 -3.69
N MET A 55 -16.87 8.76 -4.18
CA MET A 55 -18.04 9.66 -4.09
C MET A 55 -19.16 9.33 -5.09
N ARG A 56 -19.07 8.21 -5.81
CA ARG A 56 -20.07 7.73 -6.77
C ARG A 56 -21.17 6.87 -6.14
N GLY A 57 -21.51 7.11 -4.87
CA GLY A 57 -22.57 6.39 -4.16
C GLY A 57 -22.12 5.07 -3.52
N VAL A 58 -20.84 4.91 -3.20
CA VAL A 58 -20.33 3.71 -2.53
C VAL A 58 -20.92 3.59 -1.12
N SER A 59 -21.46 2.41 -0.81
CA SER A 59 -21.92 2.11 0.55
C SER A 59 -20.75 2.09 1.54
N ARG A 60 -20.92 2.73 2.71
CA ARG A 60 -19.89 2.76 3.77
C ARG A 60 -19.34 1.38 4.13
N LYS A 61 -20.17 0.33 4.03
CA LYS A 61 -19.76 -1.06 4.34
C LYS A 61 -18.65 -1.59 3.42
N TYR A 62 -18.53 -1.07 2.20
CA TYR A 62 -17.52 -1.47 1.24
C TYR A 62 -16.36 -0.47 1.12
N LEU A 63 -16.41 0.64 1.85
CA LEU A 63 -15.44 1.73 1.71
C LEU A 63 -14.00 1.23 1.90
N SER A 64 -13.76 0.34 2.87
CA SER A 64 -12.44 -0.24 3.09
C SER A 64 -11.96 -1.00 1.86
N SER A 65 -12.78 -1.91 1.32
CA SER A 65 -12.42 -2.71 0.15
C SER A 65 -12.15 -1.86 -1.09
N TYR A 66 -12.91 -0.77 -1.29
CA TYR A 66 -12.64 0.18 -2.38
C TYR A 66 -11.34 0.96 -2.18
N LEU A 67 -10.99 1.32 -0.94
CA LEU A 67 -9.71 1.97 -0.63
C LEU A 67 -8.53 1.01 -0.84
N ASP A 68 -8.68 -0.24 -0.45
CA ASP A 68 -7.68 -1.29 -0.65
C ASP A 68 -7.44 -1.53 -2.14
N GLU A 69 -8.51 -1.71 -2.91
CA GLU A 69 -8.47 -1.86 -4.36
C GLU A 69 -7.83 -0.64 -5.05
N PHE A 70 -8.25 0.58 -4.68
CA PHE A 70 -7.70 1.82 -5.23
C PHE A 70 -6.19 1.95 -4.96
N THR A 71 -5.78 1.64 -3.73
CA THR A 71 -4.37 1.70 -3.32
C THR A 71 -3.55 0.64 -4.04
N TRP A 72 -4.07 -0.59 -4.15
CA TRP A 72 -3.43 -1.68 -4.87
C TRP A 72 -3.24 -1.34 -6.35
N ARG A 73 -4.29 -0.88 -7.05
CA ARG A 73 -4.17 -0.47 -8.48
C ARG A 73 -3.14 0.63 -8.67
N ARG A 74 -3.11 1.62 -7.79
CA ARG A 74 -2.17 2.75 -7.86
C ARG A 74 -0.72 2.31 -7.74
N ASN A 75 -0.45 1.25 -6.96
CA ASN A 75 0.90 0.80 -6.64
C ASN A 75 1.38 -0.33 -7.57
N MET A 76 0.48 -1.16 -8.08
CA MET A 76 0.81 -2.39 -8.80
C MET A 76 0.46 -2.34 -10.29
N CYS A 77 -0.38 -1.41 -10.73
CA CYS A 77 -0.80 -1.32 -12.12
C CYS A 77 -0.26 -0.04 -12.77
N GLU A 78 0.47 -0.19 -13.88
CA GLU A 78 0.92 0.96 -14.69
C GLU A 78 -0.25 1.57 -15.47
N THR A 79 -1.12 0.72 -16.03
CA THR A 79 -2.34 1.14 -16.73
C THR A 79 -3.59 0.52 -16.13
N ARG A 80 -4.74 1.09 -16.47
CA ARG A 80 -6.05 0.60 -16.01
C ARG A 80 -6.39 -0.79 -16.56
N SER A 81 -5.88 -1.15 -17.74
CA SER A 81 -6.13 -2.44 -18.39
C SER A 81 -5.32 -3.59 -17.81
N ASP A 82 -4.17 -3.31 -17.20
CA ASP A 82 -3.24 -4.37 -16.79
C ASP A 82 -3.60 -5.01 -15.44
N ALA A 83 -4.56 -4.42 -14.72
CA ALA A 83 -4.96 -4.89 -13.39
C ALA A 83 -5.37 -6.36 -13.37
N ALA A 84 -6.05 -6.84 -14.41
CA ALA A 84 -6.43 -8.25 -14.50
C ALA A 84 -5.21 -9.18 -14.63
N THR A 85 -4.21 -8.79 -15.41
CA THR A 85 -2.99 -9.57 -15.59
C THR A 85 -2.15 -9.56 -14.32
N VAL A 86 -2.00 -8.40 -13.68
CA VAL A 86 -1.21 -8.24 -12.44
C VAL A 86 -1.81 -9.08 -11.32
N ILE A 87 -3.13 -9.04 -11.11
CA ILE A 87 -3.74 -9.83 -10.03
C ILE A 87 -3.63 -11.33 -10.29
N LEU A 88 -3.73 -11.79 -11.55
CA LEU A 88 -3.56 -13.19 -11.89
C LEU A 88 -2.13 -13.68 -11.63
N ASN A 89 -1.13 -12.85 -11.95
CA ASN A 89 0.28 -13.15 -11.66
C ASN A 89 0.54 -13.20 -10.15
N GLU A 90 0.03 -12.22 -9.38
CA GLU A 90 0.17 -12.23 -7.92
C GLU A 90 -0.50 -13.47 -7.28
N ILE A 91 -1.67 -13.86 -7.79
CA ILE A 91 -2.35 -15.09 -7.34
C ILE A 91 -1.49 -16.31 -7.67
N ALA A 92 -0.94 -16.40 -8.89
CA ALA A 92 -0.07 -17.50 -9.29
C ALA A 92 1.16 -17.62 -8.37
N ASP A 93 1.82 -16.50 -8.05
CA ASP A 93 2.97 -16.45 -7.14
C ASP A 93 2.64 -16.95 -5.73
N GLN A 94 1.43 -16.69 -5.23
CA GLN A 94 1.01 -17.22 -3.93
C GLN A 94 0.80 -18.73 -3.91
N TYR A 95 0.51 -19.36 -5.05
CA TYR A 95 0.33 -20.81 -5.14
C TYR A 95 1.64 -21.55 -5.45
N THR A 96 2.56 -20.95 -6.20
CA THR A 96 3.89 -21.54 -6.48
C THR A 96 4.74 -21.64 -5.22
N THR A 97 4.81 -20.56 -4.43
CA THR A 97 5.56 -20.50 -3.16
C THR A 97 5.10 -21.55 -2.14
N LYS A 98 3.79 -21.78 -2.04
CA LYS A 98 3.22 -22.81 -1.15
C LYS A 98 3.57 -24.22 -1.61
N SER A 99 3.67 -24.46 -2.91
CA SER A 99 4.07 -25.78 -3.42
C SER A 99 5.51 -26.12 -3.06
N GLU A 100 6.42 -25.15 -3.14
CA GLU A 100 7.83 -25.33 -2.76
C GLU A 100 8.01 -25.52 -1.25
N GLU A 101 7.24 -24.81 -0.42
CA GLU A 101 7.24 -25.03 1.04
C GLU A 101 6.67 -26.41 1.41
N ASN A 102 5.62 -26.86 0.72
CA ASN A 102 5.04 -28.18 0.92
C ASN A 102 6.02 -29.29 0.50
N VAL A 103 6.73 -29.14 -0.62
CA VAL A 103 7.78 -30.08 -1.06
C VAL A 103 8.92 -30.12 -0.04
N LYS A 104 9.42 -28.97 0.44
CA LYS A 104 10.46 -28.92 1.47
C LYS A 104 10.01 -29.54 2.80
N THR A 105 8.73 -29.43 3.13
CA THR A 105 8.15 -30.04 4.34
C THR A 105 8.06 -31.56 4.18
N ILE A 106 7.63 -32.04 3.01
CA ILE A 106 7.59 -33.48 2.68
C ILE A 106 9.00 -34.08 2.68
N GLU A 107 9.99 -33.40 2.10
CA GLU A 107 11.40 -33.84 2.11
C GLU A 107 11.96 -33.92 3.53
N LYS A 108 11.69 -32.92 4.39
CA LYS A 108 12.06 -32.96 5.81
C LYS A 108 11.41 -34.13 6.54
N CYS A 109 10.13 -34.42 6.29
CA CYS A 109 9.44 -35.57 6.87
C CYS A 109 10.03 -36.91 6.38
N PHE A 110 10.39 -37.00 5.10
CA PHE A 110 11.03 -38.21 4.52
C PHE A 110 12.43 -38.46 5.10
N ILE A 111 13.21 -37.42 5.35
CA ILE A 111 14.53 -37.53 5.98
C ILE A 111 14.39 -37.99 7.45
N LEU A 112 13.40 -37.45 8.18
CA LEU A 112 13.15 -37.84 9.58
C LEU A 112 12.66 -39.29 9.73
N LEU A 113 11.94 -39.84 8.75
CA LEU A 113 11.48 -41.23 8.72
C LEU A 113 12.57 -42.25 8.33
N ASN A 114 13.70 -41.82 7.76
CA ASN A 114 14.82 -42.68 7.38
C ASN A 114 16.00 -42.64 8.39
N ILE A 115 15.82 -41.94 9.52
CA ILE A 115 16.82 -41.83 10.60
C ILE A 115 16.37 -42.59 11.88
N ILE A 116 15.15 -43.15 11.88
CA ILE A 116 14.64 -44.08 12.91
C ILE A 116 14.76 -45.50 12.38
#